data_AF-A0A1C3XTK1-F1
#
_entry.id   AF-A0A1C3XTK1-F1
#
_cell.length_a   1.000
_cell.length_b   1.000
_cell.length_c   1.000
_cell.angle_alpha   90.00
_cell.angle_beta   90.00
_cell.angle_gamma   90.00
#
_symmetry.space_group_name_H-M   'P 1'
#
loop_
_entity.id
_entity.type
_entity.pdbx_description
1 polymer ?
#
loop_
_entity_poly.entity_id
_entity_poly.type
_entity_poly.pdbx_seq_one_letter_code
_entity_poly.pdbx_strand_id
1 'polypeptide(L)'
;MEISFGDARLCAVFNSFRLLCNSYGRDVAHSIIIRMGVLAAAPSLVTVPRKPPISLKAEEGTYSVTLARARRLRFQPWEKGNSASIELEKITAIEIIGVEA
;
A
#
# COMPACT_ATOMS: atom_id res chain seq x y z
N MET A 1 -0.25 -6.43 -9.37
CA MET A 1 -1.60 -5.98 -8.96
C MET A 1 -1.82 -4.60 -9.54
N GLU A 2 -3.08 -4.27 -9.86
CA GLU A 2 -3.47 -2.91 -10.23
C GLU A 2 -3.53 -2.03 -8.98
N ILE A 3 -3.07 -0.78 -9.10
CA ILE A 3 -3.00 0.15 -7.98
C ILE A 3 -3.67 1.47 -8.38
N SER A 4 -4.67 1.87 -7.61
CA SER A 4 -5.34 3.17 -7.69
C SER A 4 -5.12 3.97 -6.41
N PHE A 5 -5.66 5.19 -6.35
CA PHE A 5 -5.50 6.11 -5.24
C PHE A 5 -6.86 6.67 -4.85
N GLY A 6 -7.13 6.79 -3.55
CA GLY A 6 -8.42 7.29 -3.04
C GLY A 6 -8.76 8.72 -3.44
N ASP A 7 -7.77 9.53 -3.82
CA ASP A 7 -8.00 10.86 -4.39
C ASP A 7 -6.86 11.31 -5.34
N ALA A 8 -7.13 12.37 -6.10
CA ALA A 8 -6.20 12.93 -7.08
C ALA A 8 -4.93 13.52 -6.45
N ARG A 9 -5.01 14.03 -5.20
CA ARG A 9 -3.86 14.60 -4.49
C ARG A 9 -2.89 13.49 -4.10
N LEU A 10 -3.41 12.38 -3.59
CA LEU A 10 -2.65 11.20 -3.22
C LEU A 10 -1.97 10.59 -4.46
N CYS A 11 -2.72 10.48 -5.56
CA CYS A 11 -2.17 10.08 -6.86
C CYS A 11 -0.99 10.97 -7.29
N ALA A 12 -1.15 12.30 -7.23
CA ALA A 12 -0.08 13.22 -7.60
C ALA A 12 1.17 13.08 -6.69
N VAL A 13 0.97 12.94 -5.38
CA VAL A 13 2.06 12.75 -4.42
C VAL A 13 2.80 11.45 -4.68
N PHE A 14 2.10 10.33 -4.79
CA PHE A 14 2.71 9.00 -4.93
C PHE A 14 3.41 8.79 -6.27
N ASN A 15 3.01 9.52 -7.31
CA ASN A 15 3.67 9.50 -8.62
C ASN A 15 4.84 10.49 -8.76
N SER A 16 5.23 11.18 -7.68
CA SER A 16 6.37 12.10 -7.69
C SER A 16 7.27 11.89 -6.48
N PHE A 17 8.47 11.36 -6.71
CA PHE A 17 9.45 11.16 -5.63
C PHE A 17 9.80 12.47 -4.92
N ARG A 18 9.84 13.59 -5.65
CA ARG A 18 10.04 14.92 -5.05
C ARG A 18 8.90 15.26 -4.08
N LEU A 19 7.64 15.02 -4.46
CA LEU A 19 6.51 15.26 -3.57
C LEU A 19 6.48 14.29 -2.39
N LEU A 20 6.79 13.01 -2.60
CA LEU A 20 6.96 12.04 -1.50
C LEU A 20 8.02 12.51 -0.49
N CYS A 21 9.17 12.99 -0.97
CA CYS A 21 10.23 13.51 -0.10
C CYS A 21 9.74 14.72 0.69
N ASN A 22 9.00 15.64 0.06
CA ASN A 22 8.45 16.82 0.72
C ASN A 22 7.39 16.47 1.77
N SER A 23 6.56 15.45 1.50
CA SER A 23 5.45 15.08 2.39
C SER A 23 5.86 14.14 3.53
N TYR A 24 6.80 13.22 3.30
CA TYR A 24 7.11 12.14 4.23
C TYR A 24 8.59 12.06 4.65
N GLY A 25 9.47 12.84 4.02
CA GLY A 25 10.91 12.76 4.19
C GLY A 25 11.54 11.65 3.33
N ARG A 26 12.85 11.78 3.06
CA ARG A 26 13.58 10.94 2.10
C ARG A 26 13.50 9.45 2.44
N ASP A 27 13.73 9.06 3.69
CA ASP A 27 13.75 7.65 4.10
C ASP A 27 12.39 6.97 3.86
N VAL A 28 11.30 7.65 4.23
CA VAL A 28 9.95 7.14 4.05
C VAL A 28 9.58 7.14 2.57
N ALA A 29 9.96 8.17 1.80
CA ALA A 29 9.74 8.23 0.35
C ALA A 29 10.39 7.05 -0.39
N HIS A 30 11.65 6.73 -0.09
CA HIS A 30 12.31 5.54 -0.64
C HIS A 30 11.59 4.25 -0.24
N SER A 31 11.22 4.14 1.04
CA SER A 31 10.46 2.99 1.52
C SER A 31 9.13 2.84 0.79
N ILE A 32 8.40 3.93 0.55
CA ILE A 32 7.13 3.93 -0.19
C ILE A 32 7.35 3.40 -1.60
N ILE A 33 8.31 3.92 -2.36
CA ILE A 33 8.59 3.45 -3.73
C ILE A 33 8.87 1.95 -3.75
N ILE A 34 9.68 1.45 -2.81
CA ILE A 34 9.99 0.03 -2.72
C ILE A 34 8.72 -0.79 -2.44
N ARG A 35 7.87 -0.36 -1.50
CA ARG A 35 6.63 -1.09 -1.16
C ARG A 35 5.63 -1.05 -2.31
N MET A 36 5.51 0.09 -2.99
CA MET A 36 4.69 0.22 -4.21
C MET A 36 5.18 -0.73 -5.31
N GLY A 37 6.49 -0.85 -5.51
CA GLY A 37 7.07 -1.80 -6.47
C GLY A 37 6.74 -3.26 -6.13
N VAL A 38 6.84 -3.64 -4.85
CA VAL A 38 6.45 -4.98 -4.39
C VAL A 38 4.97 -5.25 -4.62
N LEU A 39 4.10 -4.30 -4.27
CA LEU A 39 2.65 -4.44 -4.49
C LEU A 39 2.31 -4.52 -5.98
N ALA A 40 2.93 -3.69 -6.82
CA ALA A 40 2.70 -3.70 -8.25
C ALA A 40 3.14 -5.02 -8.91
N ALA A 41 4.27 -5.59 -8.46
CA ALA A 41 4.82 -6.83 -8.99
C ALA A 41 4.10 -8.10 -8.50
N ALA A 42 3.46 -8.06 -7.34
CA ALA A 42 2.71 -9.19 -6.80
C ALA A 42 1.48 -9.50 -7.68
N PRO A 43 1.17 -10.75 -8.05
CA PRO A 43 -0.04 -11.08 -8.81
C PRO A 43 -1.32 -10.90 -7.97
N SER A 44 -1.25 -11.18 -6.67
CA SER A 44 -2.33 -10.96 -5.71
C SER A 44 -1.80 -10.78 -4.29
N LEU A 45 -2.65 -10.32 -3.38
CA LEU A 45 -2.24 -9.94 -2.04
C LEU A 45 -1.67 -11.09 -1.20
N VAL A 46 -2.07 -12.35 -1.49
CA VAL A 46 -1.53 -13.54 -0.80
C VAL A 46 -0.01 -13.69 -0.98
N THR A 47 0.53 -13.20 -2.10
CA THR A 47 1.95 -13.32 -2.44
C THR A 47 2.82 -12.25 -1.77
N VAL A 48 2.20 -11.25 -1.15
CA VAL A 48 2.91 -10.17 -0.47
C VAL A 48 3.44 -10.68 0.88
N PRO A 49 4.75 -10.55 1.17
CA PRO A 49 5.33 -11.12 2.39
C PRO A 49 4.75 -10.53 3.69
N ARG A 50 4.35 -11.42 4.61
CA ARG A 50 3.89 -11.06 5.97
C ARG A 50 5.02 -10.84 6.98
N LYS A 51 6.25 -11.21 6.62
CA LYS A 51 7.44 -11.03 7.44
C LYS A 51 8.21 -9.77 7.03
N PRO A 52 9.08 -9.22 7.89
CA PRO A 52 9.97 -8.13 7.52
C PRO A 52 10.77 -8.44 6.25
N PRO A 53 11.07 -7.43 5.40
CA PRO A 53 10.84 -6.01 5.64
C PRO A 53 9.46 -5.48 5.19
N ILE A 54 8.66 -6.27 4.48
CA ILE A 54 7.36 -5.83 3.93
C ILE A 54 6.28 -5.86 5.01
N SER A 55 6.19 -6.96 5.76
CA SER A 55 5.29 -7.12 6.90
C SER A 55 3.85 -6.75 6.59
N LEU A 56 3.24 -7.42 5.60
CA LEU A 56 1.80 -7.27 5.32
C LEU A 56 0.96 -7.61 6.57
N LYS A 57 0.05 -6.70 6.92
CA LYS A 57 -0.94 -6.87 8.00
C LYS A 57 -2.35 -6.58 7.47
N ALA A 58 -3.33 -7.26 8.04
CA ALA A 58 -4.75 -7.01 7.81
C ALA A 58 -5.35 -6.31 9.04
N GLU A 59 -6.12 -5.26 8.81
CA GLU A 59 -6.72 -4.38 9.83
C GLU A 59 -8.13 -3.99 9.37
N GLU A 60 -9.17 -4.60 9.95
CA GLU A 60 -10.61 -4.27 9.74
C GLU A 60 -10.97 -3.78 8.31
N GLY A 61 -10.89 -4.68 7.33
CA GLY A 61 -11.26 -4.38 5.93
C GLY A 61 -10.19 -3.60 5.14
N THR A 62 -9.08 -3.23 5.78
CA THR A 62 -7.92 -2.61 5.16
C THR A 62 -6.66 -3.44 5.38
N TYR A 63 -5.60 -3.09 4.68
CA TYR A 63 -4.31 -3.75 4.74
C TYR A 63 -3.20 -2.71 4.86
N SER A 64 -2.09 -3.12 5.46
CA SER A 64 -0.93 -2.26 5.61
C SER A 64 0.38 -3.00 5.37
N VAL A 65 1.37 -2.29 4.85
CA VAL A 65 2.77 -2.74 4.80
C VAL A 65 3.67 -1.76 5.55
N THR A 66 4.72 -2.27 6.16
CA THR A 66 5.62 -1.45 6.99
C THR A 66 6.49 -0.56 6.12
N LEU A 67 6.67 0.69 6.56
CA LEU A 67 7.59 1.67 6.00
C LEU A 67 8.71 2.02 6.99
N ALA A 68 9.67 2.81 6.53
CA ALA A 68 10.66 3.42 7.42
C ALA A 68 10.01 4.30 8.51
N ARG A 69 10.74 4.51 9.61
CA ARG A 69 10.32 5.35 10.74
C ARG A 69 8.98 4.91 11.37
N ALA A 70 8.79 3.60 11.49
CA ALA A 70 7.61 2.95 12.06
C ALA A 70 6.27 3.28 11.36
N ARG A 71 6.31 3.93 10.20
CA ARG A 71 5.10 4.25 9.44
C ARG A 71 4.52 3.06 8.70
N ARG A 72 3.28 3.17 8.25
CA ARG A 72 2.59 2.15 7.46
C ARG A 72 1.97 2.74 6.20
N LEU A 73 2.10 2.03 5.07
CA LEU A 73 1.35 2.31 3.86
C LEU A 73 0.04 1.54 3.94
N ARG A 74 -1.09 2.24 3.94
CA ARG A 74 -2.43 1.66 4.09
C ARG A 74 -3.18 1.65 2.77
N PHE A 75 -3.86 0.54 2.49
CA PHE A 75 -4.63 0.33 1.27
C PHE A 75 -5.82 -0.62 1.53
N GLN A 76 -6.73 -0.68 0.57
CA GLN A 76 -7.88 -1.59 0.59
C GLN A 76 -8.06 -2.26 -0.77
N PRO A 77 -8.81 -3.37 -0.87
CA PRO A 77 -9.23 -3.91 -2.17
C PRO A 77 -10.04 -2.86 -2.95
N TRP A 78 -9.81 -2.75 -4.25
CA TRP A 78 -10.58 -1.83 -5.11
C TRP A 78 -12.05 -2.26 -5.21
N GLU A 79 -12.29 -3.56 -5.38
CA GLU A 79 -13.65 -4.10 -5.36
C GLU A 79 -14.15 -4.13 -3.92
N LYS A 80 -15.16 -3.30 -3.63
CA LYS A 80 -15.93 -3.31 -2.37
C LYS A 80 -16.84 -4.54 -2.32
N GLY A 81 -16.24 -5.73 -2.32
CA GLY A 81 -16.90 -6.95 -1.92
C GLY A 81 -17.15 -6.92 -0.41
N ASN A 82 -18.26 -7.53 0.04
CA ASN A 82 -18.63 -7.59 1.45
C ASN A 82 -17.43 -8.07 2.29
N SER A 83 -16.88 -7.16 3.11
CA SER A 83 -15.53 -7.22 3.69
C SER A 83 -15.28 -8.38 4.66
N ALA A 84 -16.27 -9.25 4.87
CA ALA A 84 -16.23 -10.29 5.87
C ALA A 84 -15.26 -11.43 5.53
N SER A 85 -14.96 -11.70 4.26
CA SER A 85 -14.09 -12.84 3.89
C SER A 85 -13.53 -12.77 2.46
N ILE A 86 -12.95 -11.64 2.03
CA ILE A 86 -12.24 -11.63 0.75
C ILE A 86 -10.93 -12.43 0.93
N GLU A 87 -10.86 -13.59 0.26
CA GLU A 87 -9.64 -14.39 0.13
C GLU A 87 -8.52 -13.55 -0.50
N LEU A 88 -7.32 -13.56 0.10
CA LEU A 88 -6.21 -12.71 -0.34
C LEU A 88 -5.74 -13.04 -1.76
N GLU A 89 -5.98 -14.27 -2.20
CA GLU A 89 -5.73 -14.79 -3.54
C GLU A 89 -6.53 -14.02 -4.60
N LYS A 90 -7.73 -13.54 -4.24
CA LYS A 90 -8.66 -12.82 -5.12
C LYS A 90 -8.40 -11.32 -5.18
N ILE A 91 -7.61 -10.77 -4.24
CA ILE A 91 -7.28 -9.34 -4.23
C ILE A 91 -6.16 -9.09 -5.25
N THR A 92 -6.54 -8.68 -6.45
CA THR A 92 -5.64 -8.38 -7.58
C THR A 92 -5.55 -6.88 -7.88
N ALA A 93 -6.45 -6.08 -7.32
CA ALA A 93 -6.50 -4.63 -7.45
C ALA A 93 -6.68 -3.97 -6.07
N ILE A 94 -5.91 -2.92 -5.80
CA ILE A 94 -5.92 -2.20 -4.53
C ILE A 94 -6.03 -0.70 -4.72
N GLU A 95 -6.58 -0.02 -3.73
CA GLU A 95 -6.61 1.43 -3.62
C GLU A 95 -5.72 1.87 -2.46
N ILE A 96 -4.73 2.73 -2.73
CA ILE A 96 -3.94 3.36 -1.69
C ILE A 96 -4.81 4.40 -0.98
N ILE A 97 -4.89 4.30 0.35
CA ILE A 97 -5.63 5.22 1.21
C ILE A 97 -4.69 6.29 1.77
N GLY A 98 -3.45 5.92 2.11
CA GLY A 98 -2.47 6.88 2.61
C GLY A 98 -1.35 6.26 3.42
N VAL A 99 -0.65 7.12 4.18
CA VAL A 99 0.46 6.75 5.06
C VAL A 99 0.09 7.12 6.49
N GLU A 100 0.20 6.16 7.39
CA GLU A 100 -0.09 6.33 8.82
C GLU A 100 1.19 6.31 9.66
N ALA A 101 1.09 6.92 10.85
CA ALA A 101 2.14 6.90 11.86
C ALA A 101 2.18 5.57 12.62
#